data_AF-A0A8D1UIZ9-F1
#
_entry.id   AF-A0A8D1UIZ9-F1
#
_cell.length_a   1.000
_cell.length_b   1.000
_cell.length_c   1.000
_cell.angle_alpha   90.00
_cell.angle_beta   90.00
_cell.angle_gamma   90.00
#
_symmetry.space_group_name_H-M   'P 1'
#
loop_
_entity.id
_entity.type
_entity.pdbx_description
1 polymer ?
#
loop_
_entity_poly.entity_id
_entity_poly.type
_entity_poly.pdbx_seq_one_letter_code
_entity_poly.pdbx_strand_id
1 'polypeptide(L)' 'MESSPLELPADTLQRIASELKCHPTDERVALRLDEEDKMKHFRECFYIPKKQDLPPNQIKFSCKGSALRSQEKTMSF' A
#
# COMPACT_ATOMS: atom_id res chain seq x y z
N MET A 1 -23.52 13.88 -14.50
CA MET A 1 -22.36 14.01 -13.59
C MET A 1 -21.14 13.87 -14.46
N GLU A 2 -20.23 14.84 -14.43
CA GLU A 2 -19.06 14.80 -15.30
C GLU A 2 -18.06 13.79 -14.74
N SER A 3 -17.71 12.79 -15.54
CA SER A 3 -16.61 11.89 -15.19
C SER A 3 -15.32 12.62 -15.51
N SER A 4 -14.57 13.02 -14.48
CA SER A 4 -13.18 13.45 -14.64
C SER A 4 -12.43 12.39 -15.47
N PRO A 5 -11.50 12.78 -16.36
CA PRO A 5 -10.75 11.82 -17.17
C PRO A 5 -10.13 10.77 -16.25
N LEU A 6 -10.35 9.50 -16.56
CA LEU A 6 -9.97 8.37 -15.71
C LEU A 6 -8.45 8.24 -15.67
N GLU A 7 -7.85 8.96 -14.73
CA GLU A 7 -6.44 8.91 -14.39
C GLU A 7 -6.01 7.48 -14.08
N LEU A 8 -4.86 7.04 -14.59
CA LEU A 8 -4.37 5.70 -14.31
C LEU A 8 -3.91 5.63 -12.85
N PRO A 9 -4.09 4.49 -12.14
CA PRO A 9 -3.64 4.37 -10.75
C PRO A 9 -2.14 4.68 -10.55
N ALA A 10 -1.31 4.45 -11.58
CA ALA A 10 0.11 4.80 -11.57
C ALA A 10 0.37 6.32 -11.62
N ASP A 11 -0.50 7.08 -12.30
CA ASP A 11 -0.40 8.54 -12.40
C ASP A 11 -0.86 9.19 -11.09
N THR A 12 -1.98 8.71 -10.52
CA THR A 12 -2.46 9.12 -9.19
C THR A 12 -1.40 8.87 -8.11
N LEU A 13 -0.74 7.70 -8.12
CA LEU A 13 0.36 7.38 -7.20
C LEU A 13 1.56 8.33 -7.38
N GLN A 14 1.94 8.66 -8.62
CA GLN A 14 3.02 9.60 -8.91
C GLN A 14 2.68 11.04 -8.47
N ARG A 15 1.43 11.49 -8.66
CA ARG A 15 0.97 12.79 -8.16
C ARG A 15 1.07 12.86 -6.63
N ILE A 16 0.47 11.90 -5.93
CA ILE A 16 0.46 11.89 -4.45
C ILE A 16 1.89 11.80 -3.90
N ALA A 17 2.77 10.99 -4.50
CA ALA A 17 4.18 10.93 -4.12
C ALA A 17 4.91 12.26 -4.32
N SER A 18 4.62 12.98 -5.42
CA SER A 18 5.19 14.30 -5.72
C SER A 18 4.71 15.37 -4.74
N GLU A 19 3.41 15.39 -4.41
CA GLU A 19 2.81 16.28 -3.41
C GLU A 19 3.41 16.05 -2.02
N LEU A 20 3.55 14.79 -1.61
CA LEU A 20 4.16 14.36 -0.35
C LEU A 20 5.69 14.49 -0.34
N LYS A 21 6.33 14.76 -1.49
CA LYS A 21 7.79 14.80 -1.70
C LYS A 21 8.48 13.51 -1.23
N CYS A 22 7.97 12.36 -1.66
CA CYS A 22 8.53 11.04 -1.39
C CYS A 22 8.55 10.16 -2.65
N HIS A 23 9.04 8.92 -2.52
CA HIS A 23 9.03 7.95 -3.61
C HIS A 23 7.64 7.32 -3.76
N PRO A 24 7.17 6.94 -4.97
CA PRO A 24 5.86 6.28 -5.15
C PRO A 24 5.67 4.95 -4.39
N THR A 25 6.75 4.34 -3.91
CA THR A 25 6.74 3.10 -3.11
C THR A 25 6.93 3.34 -1.60
N ASP A 26 6.86 4.60 -1.16
CA ASP A 26 7.01 5.03 0.24
C ASP A 26 5.70 4.75 1.03
N GLU A 27 5.84 4.36 2.29
CA GLU A 27 4.70 4.09 3.19
C GLU A 27 3.78 5.31 3.34
N ARG A 28 4.32 6.53 3.25
CA ARG A 28 3.56 7.78 3.31
C ARG A 28 2.50 7.90 2.21
N VAL A 29 2.75 7.33 1.02
CA VAL A 29 1.77 7.31 -0.09
C VAL A 29 0.60 6.39 0.24
N ALA A 30 0.89 5.20 0.78
CA ALA A 30 -0.13 4.26 1.22
C ALA A 30 -0.95 4.81 2.39
N LEU A 31 -0.31 5.46 3.36
CA LEU A 31 -0.99 6.12 4.48
C LEU A 31 -1.94 7.22 4.00
N ARG A 32 -1.52 8.10 3.08
CA ARG A 32 -2.40 9.15 2.52
C ARG A 32 -3.61 8.56 1.80
N LEU A 33 -3.43 7.50 1.01
CA LEU A 33 -4.55 6.79 0.38
C LEU A 33 -5.50 6.19 1.42
N ASP A 34 -4.97 5.61 2.50
CA ASP A 34 -5.76 5.07 3.62
C ASP A 34 -6.49 6.16 4.43
N GLU A 35 -6.08 7.43 4.38
CA GLU A 35 -6.83 8.58 4.91
C GLU A 35 -7.85 9.16 3.92
N GLU A 36 -7.67 8.93 2.62
CA GLU A 36 -8.54 9.40 1.54
C GLU A 36 -9.67 8.41 1.23
N ASP A 37 -9.47 7.14 1.61
CA ASP A 37 -10.40 6.03 1.49
C ASP A 37 -11.70 6.27 2.29
N LYS A 38 -12.73 6.74 1.57
CA LYS A 38 -14.10 6.90 2.10
C LYS A 38 -14.70 5.56 2.59
N MET A 39 -14.19 4.43 2.11
CA MET A 39 -14.62 3.08 2.50
C MET A 39 -13.84 2.51 3.70
N LYS A 40 -12.85 3.23 4.25
CA LYS A 40 -12.04 2.83 5.42
C LYS A 40 -12.89 2.30 6.58
N HIS A 41 -14.02 2.93 6.85
CA HIS A 41 -14.95 2.55 7.92
C HIS A 41 -15.49 1.12 7.79
N PHE A 42 -15.62 0.57 6.57
CA PHE A 42 -16.04 -0.82 6.38
C PHE A 42 -15.03 -1.83 6.93
N ARG A 43 -13.76 -1.47 7.15
CA ARG A 43 -12.76 -2.34 7.78
C ARG A 43 -13.14 -2.73 9.22
N GLU A 44 -13.97 -1.93 9.88
CA GLU A 44 -14.53 -2.20 11.21
C GLU A 44 -15.76 -3.12 11.16
N CYS A 45 -16.43 -3.22 10.01
CA CYS A 45 -17.59 -4.08 9.79
C CYS A 45 -17.22 -5.55 9.52
N PHE A 46 -15.94 -5.87 9.28
CA PHE A 46 -15.46 -7.21 9.00
C PHE A 46 -14.50 -7.72 10.08
N TYR A 47 -14.60 -8.99 10.43
CA TYR A 47 -13.59 -9.63 11.27
C TYR A 47 -12.30 -9.85 10.48
N ILE A 48 -11.26 -9.07 10.78
CA ILE A 48 -9.91 -9.22 10.23
C ILE A 48 -9.09 -10.07 11.21
N PRO A 49 -8.70 -11.32 10.86
CA PRO A 49 -7.92 -12.17 11.77
C PRO A 49 -6.53 -11.58 12.02
N LYS A 50 -6.05 -11.64 13.27
CA LYS A 50 -4.67 -11.26 13.60
C LYS A 50 -3.72 -12.36 13.16
N LYS A 51 -2.43 -12.05 12.98
CA LYS A 51 -1.41 -13.04 12.58
C LYS A 51 -1.29 -14.24 13.54
N GLN A 52 -1.66 -14.08 14.81
CA GLN A 52 -1.70 -15.16 15.82
C GLN A 52 -2.94 -16.06 15.67
N ASP A 53 -4.03 -15.53 15.09
CA ASP A 53 -5.31 -16.22 14.90
C ASP A 53 -5.28 -17.08 13.62
N LEU A 54 -4.26 -16.89 12.77
CA LEU A 54 -3.99 -17.68 11.57
C LEU A 54 -3.24 -18.98 11.93
N PRO A 55 -3.59 -20.14 11.33
CA PRO A 55 -2.85 -21.38 11.55
C PRO A 55 -1.40 -21.28 11.01
N PRO A 56 -0.43 -22.03 11.59
CA PRO A 56 1.00 -21.83 11.31
C PRO A 56 1.42 -21.99 9.83
N ASN A 57 0.64 -22.75 9.05
CA ASN A 57 0.85 -22.90 7.61
C ASN A 57 0.50 -21.64 6.80
N GLN A 58 -0.46 -20.82 7.24
CA GLN A 58 -0.88 -19.59 6.55
C GLN A 58 0.04 -18.38 6.85
N ILE A 59 0.58 -18.30 8.08
CA ILE A 59 1.53 -17.24 8.49
C ILE A 59 2.74 -17.17 7.52
N LYS A 60 3.18 -18.33 7.01
CA LYS A 60 4.31 -18.49 6.09
C LYS A 60 4.09 -17.85 4.70
N PHE A 61 2.83 -17.57 4.32
CA PHE A 61 2.47 -16.83 3.11
C PHE A 61 2.21 -15.35 3.41
N SER A 62 1.53 -15.04 4.52
CA SER A 62 1.17 -13.66 4.93
C SER A 62 2.37 -12.70 5.01
N CYS A 63 3.55 -13.17 5.42
CA CYS A 63 4.73 -12.34 5.63
C CYS A 63 5.65 -12.16 4.40
N LYS A 64 5.27 -12.62 3.20
CA LYS A 64 6.17 -12.61 2.02
C LYS A 64 6.55 -11.21 1.49
N GLY A 65 5.72 -10.19 1.71
CA GLY A 65 5.90 -8.85 1.14
C GLY A 65 7.05 -8.01 1.70
N SER A 66 7.60 -8.32 2.87
CA SER A 66 8.66 -7.52 3.50
C SER A 66 10.08 -7.86 3.05
N ALA A 67 10.28 -9.00 2.36
CA ALA A 67 11.63 -9.55 2.12
C ALA A 67 12.34 -9.02 0.85
N LEU A 68 11.62 -8.42 -0.11
CA LEU A 68 12.20 -8.01 -1.40
C LEU A 68 12.98 -6.68 -1.35
N ARG A 69 12.90 -5.92 -0.25
CA ARG A 69 13.39 -4.53 -0.17
C ARG A 69 14.86 -4.38 0.25
N SER A 70 15.71 -5.37 -0.03
CA SER A 70 17.13 -5.38 0.43
C SER A 70 18.12 -5.99 -0.58
N GLN A 71 17.85 -5.91 -1.88
CA GLN A 71 18.80 -6.30 -2.94
C GLN A 71 19.16 -5.15 -3.89
N GLU A 72 18.31 -4.12 -4.02
CA GLU A 72 18.53 -2.99 -4.94
C GLU A 72 19.39 -1.85 -4.36
N LYS A 73 20.46 -2.18 -3.61
CA LYS A 73 21.41 -1.16 -3.11
C LYS A 73 22.88 -1.61 -3.10
N THR A 74 23.31 -2.29 -4.16
CA THR A 74 24.73 -2.68 -4.36
C THR A 74 25.17 -2.69 -5.84
N MET A 75 24.72 -1.75 -6.68
CA MET A 75 25.43 -1.47 -7.95
C MET A 75 25.18 -0.06 -8.50
N SER A 76 26.19 0.81 -8.35
CA SER A 76 26.61 1.87 -9.28
C SER A 76 27.98 2.36 -8.80
N PHE A 77 28.94 2.43 -9.72
CA PHE A 77 30.29 2.99 -9.51
C PHE A 77 30.33 4.45 -9.98
#